data_AF-A0A2I6SAJ6-F1
#
_entry.id   AF-A0A2I6SAJ6-F1
#
_cell.length_a   1.000
_cell.length_b   1.000
_cell.length_c   1.000
_cell.angle_alpha   90.00
_cell.angle_beta   90.00
_cell.angle_gamma   90.00
#
_symmetry.space_group_name_H-M   'P 1'
#
loop_
_entity.id
_entity.type
_entity.pdbx_description
1 polymer ?
#
loop_
_entity_poly.entity_id
_entity_poly.type
_entity_poly.pdbx_seq_one_letter_code
_entity_poly.pdbx_strand_id
1 'polypeptide(L)'
;MTQAARRASTRRRAIVAAVSASGTLVSTTRVSFIASAQRIRNRLFSQKPLAIVAGCRRHYHPDIFFHRAARGAAAPRALGPPFARRTGVREVLWVLIGALSGYVLYQLWRYVVLRRQPVAEVPFQAALDATSLRHEIDSLREDLAHQRSTLVALSQTLDDLKEQVESVSVAQGISPEYNEALVCARRGLGVEAIAERCGISVAEAELVRSLAERQGEPDDESRG
;
A
#
# COMPACT_ATOMS: atom_id res chain seq x y z
N MET A 1 0.93 49.92 23.08
CA MET A 1 0.92 48.43 23.09
C MET A 1 -0.15 47.85 22.14
N THR A 2 -0.18 48.19 20.84
CA THR A 2 -1.36 47.84 19.99
C THR A 2 -1.07 47.60 18.50
N GLN A 3 0.13 47.10 18.14
CA GLN A 3 0.43 46.75 16.74
C GLN A 3 1.04 45.35 16.56
N ALA A 4 1.83 44.87 17.54
CA ALA A 4 2.40 43.53 17.53
C ALA A 4 1.33 42.42 17.67
N ALA A 5 0.34 42.61 18.54
CA ALA A 5 -0.73 41.63 18.78
C ALA A 5 -1.64 41.40 17.56
N ARG A 6 -1.85 42.42 16.71
CA ARG A 6 -2.67 42.31 15.49
C ARG A 6 -1.97 41.53 14.37
N ARG A 7 -0.63 41.48 14.34
CA ARG A 7 0.13 40.69 13.36
C ARG A 7 0.19 39.20 13.70
N ALA A 8 0.12 38.85 14.98
CA ALA A 8 0.11 37.46 15.44
C ALA A 8 -1.23 36.75 15.13
N SER A 9 -2.36 37.46 15.24
CA SER A 9 -3.69 36.87 14.96
C SER A 9 -3.95 36.64 13.47
N THR A 10 -3.40 37.48 12.60
CA THR A 10 -3.50 37.32 11.13
C THR A 10 -2.68 36.12 10.63
N ARG A 11 -1.51 35.86 11.23
CA ARG A 11 -0.70 34.67 10.90
C ARG A 11 -1.40 33.36 11.28
N ARG A 12 -2.06 33.29 12.44
CA ARG A 12 -2.79 32.10 12.86
C ARG A 12 -3.99 31.78 11.95
N ARG A 13 -4.71 32.79 11.46
CA ARG A 13 -5.82 32.58 10.52
C ARG A 13 -5.36 32.08 9.13
N ALA A 14 -4.20 32.52 8.65
CA ALA A 14 -3.66 32.07 7.37
C ALA A 14 -3.26 30.58 7.37
N ILE A 15 -2.69 30.09 8.48
CA ILE A 15 -2.27 28.69 8.61
C ILE A 15 -3.46 27.74 8.68
N VAL A 16 -4.53 28.12 9.40
CA VAL A 16 -5.75 27.29 9.49
C VAL A 16 -6.49 27.21 8.14
N ALA A 17 -6.48 28.28 7.34
CA ALA A 17 -7.06 28.26 5.99
C ALA A 17 -6.29 27.35 5.02
N ALA A 18 -4.96 27.29 5.11
CA ALA A 18 -4.13 26.43 4.25
C ALA A 18 -4.28 24.93 4.56
N VAL A 19 -4.47 24.57 5.83
CA VAL A 19 -4.69 23.18 6.27
C VAL A 19 -6.07 22.68 5.83
N SER A 20 -7.11 23.53 5.88
CA SER A 20 -8.45 23.17 5.42
C SER A 20 -8.54 22.97 3.90
N ALA A 21 -7.73 23.67 3.10
CA ALA A 21 -7.70 23.51 1.64
C ALA A 21 -6.95 22.24 1.19
N SER A 22 -6.04 21.72 2.03
CA SER A 22 -5.26 20.52 1.72
C SER A 22 -6.04 19.23 2.02
N GLY A 23 -6.96 19.26 3.00
CA GLY A 23 -7.79 18.09 3.36
C GLY A 23 -8.85 17.72 2.31
N THR A 24 -9.33 18.67 1.51
CA THR A 24 -10.33 18.43 0.46
C THR A 24 -9.75 17.87 -0.83
N LEU A 25 -8.46 18.10 -1.11
CA LEU A 25 -7.78 17.59 -2.31
C LEU A 25 -7.40 16.11 -2.21
N VAL A 26 -7.16 15.58 -1.01
CA VAL A 26 -6.78 14.17 -0.79
C VAL A 26 -7.96 13.21 -0.96
N SER A 27 -9.20 13.69 -0.77
CA SER A 27 -10.40 12.85 -0.84
C SER A 27 -10.85 12.59 -2.29
N THR A 28 -10.68 13.53 -3.20
CA THR A 28 -11.13 13.42 -4.61
C THR A 28 -10.17 12.61 -5.50
N THR A 29 -8.90 12.46 -5.14
CA THR A 29 -7.92 11.70 -5.96
C THR A 29 -8.01 10.19 -5.77
N ARG A 30 -8.58 9.69 -4.66
CA ARG A 30 -8.70 8.24 -4.42
C ARG A 30 -9.86 7.58 -5.18
N VAL A 31 -10.92 8.31 -5.49
CA VAL A 31 -12.10 7.76 -6.18
C VAL A 31 -11.87 7.62 -7.69
N SER A 32 -11.03 8.46 -8.29
CA SER A 32 -10.69 8.41 -9.72
C SER A 32 -9.70 7.29 -10.09
N PHE A 33 -8.89 6.80 -9.14
CA PHE A 33 -7.90 5.76 -9.40
C PHE A 33 -8.50 4.33 -9.44
N ILE A 34 -9.58 4.07 -8.70
CA ILE A 34 -10.25 2.77 -8.71
C ILE A 34 -11.08 2.59 -10.00
N ALA A 35 -11.63 3.68 -10.55
CA ALA A 35 -12.42 3.63 -11.79
C ALA A 35 -11.57 3.43 -13.07
N SER A 36 -10.30 3.87 -13.09
CA SER A 36 -9.42 3.75 -14.25
C SER A 36 -8.77 2.36 -14.39
N ALA A 37 -8.48 1.69 -13.26
CA ALA A 37 -7.93 0.33 -13.26
C ALA A 37 -8.92 -0.74 -13.78
N GLN A 38 -10.23 -0.49 -13.69
CA GLN A 38 -11.25 -1.43 -14.17
C GLN A 38 -11.40 -1.42 -15.71
N ARG A 39 -11.04 -0.33 -16.39
CA ARG A 39 -11.26 -0.14 -17.84
C ARG A 39 -10.19 -0.82 -18.71
N ILE A 40 -8.98 -1.03 -18.18
CA ILE A 40 -7.87 -1.67 -18.91
C ILE A 40 -8.02 -3.21 -18.94
N ARG A 41 -8.55 -3.81 -17.87
CA ARG A 41 -8.79 -5.26 -17.80
C ARG A 41 -9.86 -5.74 -18.79
N ASN A 42 -10.82 -4.88 -19.16
CA ASN A 42 -11.91 -5.26 -20.07
C ASN A 42 -11.52 -5.21 -21.57
N ARG A 43 -10.40 -4.58 -21.95
CA ARG A 43 -9.90 -4.58 -23.34
C ARG A 43 -9.02 -5.76 -23.69
N LEU A 44 -8.45 -6.45 -22.70
CA LEU A 44 -7.57 -7.61 -22.92
C LEU A 44 -8.32 -8.93 -23.10
N PHE A 45 -9.62 -8.98 -22.80
CA PHE A 45 -10.44 -10.19 -22.94
C PHE A 45 -11.28 -10.25 -24.23
N SER A 46 -11.21 -9.23 -25.09
CA SER A 46 -12.02 -9.13 -26.32
C SER A 46 -11.19 -9.07 -27.60
N GLN A 47 -10.00 -9.67 -27.63
CA GLN A 47 -9.24 -9.85 -28.87
C GLN A 47 -8.49 -11.18 -28.88
N LYS A 48 -9.25 -12.24 -29.19
CA LYS A 48 -8.92 -13.28 -30.17
C LYS A 48 -10.17 -14.16 -30.30
N PRO A 49 -10.60 -14.43 -31.54
CA PRO A 49 -10.00 -15.59 -32.19
C PRO A 49 -9.75 -15.42 -33.71
N LEU A 50 -8.80 -16.24 -34.19
CA LEU A 50 -8.71 -16.78 -35.57
C LEU A 50 -8.33 -15.81 -36.72
N ALA A 51 -7.05 -15.80 -37.08
CA ALA A 51 -6.62 -15.49 -38.46
C ALA A 51 -5.15 -15.90 -38.75
N ILE A 52 -4.72 -17.13 -38.44
CA ILE A 52 -3.49 -17.68 -39.04
C ILE A 52 -3.65 -19.19 -39.22
N VAL A 53 -4.35 -19.64 -40.27
CA VAL A 53 -4.01 -20.80 -41.12
C VAL A 53 -4.94 -20.73 -42.34
N ALA A 54 -4.52 -20.06 -43.41
CA ALA A 54 -5.00 -20.29 -44.78
C ALA A 54 -4.07 -19.52 -45.74
N GLY A 55 -3.37 -20.23 -46.65
CA GLY A 55 -2.76 -19.54 -47.79
C GLY A 55 -1.41 -20.03 -48.32
N CYS A 56 -0.90 -21.22 -47.99
CA CYS A 56 0.15 -21.84 -48.82
C CYS A 56 -0.49 -22.55 -50.02
N ARG A 57 -0.75 -21.77 -51.07
CA ARG A 57 -1.21 -22.21 -52.39
C ARG A 57 -0.05 -22.92 -53.10
N ARG A 58 0.16 -24.19 -52.81
CA ARG A 58 1.07 -25.05 -53.57
C ARG A 58 0.29 -25.58 -54.78
N HIS A 59 0.72 -25.21 -55.99
CA HIS A 59 0.24 -25.80 -57.24
C HIS A 59 0.39 -27.32 -57.17
N TYR A 60 -0.73 -28.03 -57.23
CA TYR A 60 -0.81 -29.46 -57.48
C TYR A 60 -1.79 -29.67 -58.64
N HIS A 61 -1.26 -30.26 -59.71
CA HIS A 61 -1.95 -30.61 -60.95
C HIS A 61 -2.84 -31.84 -60.69
N PRO A 62 -4.15 -31.83 -61.01
CA PRO A 62 -4.93 -33.04 -61.00
C PRO A 62 -5.36 -33.39 -62.43
N ASP A 63 -4.67 -34.34 -63.06
CA ASP A 63 -5.25 -35.05 -64.20
C ASP A 63 -5.43 -36.53 -63.86
N ILE A 64 -6.70 -36.84 -63.62
CA ILE A 64 -7.44 -37.99 -64.17
C ILE A 64 -6.75 -39.35 -64.10
N PHE A 65 -7.08 -40.15 -63.07
CA PHE A 65 -7.30 -41.59 -63.22
C PHE A 65 -8.20 -42.10 -62.07
N PHE A 66 -9.50 -42.16 -62.32
CA PHE A 66 -10.40 -43.02 -61.55
C PHE A 66 -11.49 -43.58 -62.46
N HIS A 67 -11.34 -44.85 -62.83
CA HIS A 67 -12.47 -45.72 -63.07
C HIS A 67 -12.12 -47.12 -62.58
N ARG A 68 -12.98 -47.64 -61.70
CA ARG A 68 -13.56 -48.99 -61.70
C ARG A 68 -13.34 -49.85 -60.43
N ALA A 69 -14.45 -49.91 -59.68
CA ALA A 69 -15.11 -51.10 -59.12
C ALA A 69 -14.52 -51.83 -57.89
N ALA A 70 -15.14 -51.53 -56.75
CA ALA A 70 -15.90 -52.44 -55.88
C ALA A 70 -15.55 -53.95 -55.85
N ARG A 71 -15.23 -54.47 -54.65
CA ARG A 71 -16.11 -55.37 -53.86
C ARG A 71 -15.45 -55.89 -52.57
N GLY A 72 -16.24 -55.91 -51.48
CA GLY A 72 -16.15 -56.83 -50.33
C GLY A 72 -15.10 -56.46 -49.27
N ALA A 73 -15.20 -56.81 -47.99
CA ALA A 73 -16.23 -57.40 -47.15
C ALA A 73 -15.68 -57.37 -45.70
N ALA A 74 -16.57 -57.55 -44.72
CA ALA A 74 -16.31 -58.03 -43.36
C ALA A 74 -15.78 -57.04 -42.28
N ALA A 75 -16.68 -56.71 -41.35
CA ALA A 75 -16.36 -56.36 -39.97
C ALA A 75 -15.96 -57.61 -39.17
N PRO A 76 -15.14 -57.45 -38.11
CA PRO A 76 -15.53 -58.06 -36.83
C PRO A 76 -15.21 -57.21 -35.59
N ARG A 77 -16.22 -57.17 -34.71
CA ARG A 77 -16.24 -57.29 -33.24
C ARG A 77 -15.03 -56.82 -32.40
N ALA A 78 -15.37 -55.89 -31.49
CA ALA A 78 -15.04 -55.88 -30.06
C ALA A 78 -13.57 -56.02 -29.64
N LEU A 79 -12.94 -54.88 -29.33
CA LEU A 79 -11.84 -54.78 -28.38
C LEU A 79 -12.19 -53.63 -27.42
N GLY A 80 -12.59 -53.96 -26.19
CA GLY A 80 -12.73 -52.95 -25.13
C GLY A 80 -11.37 -52.33 -24.79
N PRO A 81 -11.29 -51.09 -24.30
CA PRO A 81 -10.02 -50.48 -23.95
C PRO A 81 -9.40 -51.18 -22.72
N PRO A 82 -8.21 -51.79 -22.81
CA PRO A 82 -7.52 -52.38 -21.67
C PRO A 82 -6.65 -51.29 -21.01
N PHE A 83 -7.27 -50.36 -20.29
CA PHE A 83 -6.51 -49.39 -19.47
C PHE A 83 -7.04 -49.31 -18.04
N ALA A 84 -7.37 -50.46 -17.47
CA ALA A 84 -7.36 -50.66 -16.02
C ALA A 84 -5.93 -51.05 -15.58
N ARG A 85 -4.97 -50.13 -15.68
CA ARG A 85 -3.68 -50.29 -14.98
C ARG A 85 -3.80 -49.60 -13.61
N ARG A 86 -3.64 -50.37 -12.53
CA ARG A 86 -3.10 -49.81 -11.27
C ARG A 86 -1.77 -49.15 -11.64
N THR A 87 -1.76 -47.84 -11.80
CA THR A 87 -0.52 -47.08 -11.90
C THR A 87 0.15 -47.13 -10.53
N GLY A 88 1.37 -47.66 -10.47
CA GLY A 88 2.17 -47.54 -9.26
C GLY A 88 2.40 -46.05 -8.99
N VAL A 89 2.49 -45.69 -7.71
CA VAL A 89 2.80 -44.32 -7.28
C VAL A 89 4.06 -43.78 -7.97
N ARG A 90 5.00 -44.69 -8.29
CA ARG A 90 6.24 -44.41 -8.99
C ARG A 90 6.02 -43.89 -10.42
N GLU A 91 5.11 -44.46 -11.19
CA GLU A 91 4.78 -44.00 -12.55
C GLU A 91 4.15 -42.61 -12.54
N VAL A 92 3.27 -42.33 -11.57
CA VAL A 92 2.67 -41.00 -11.39
C VAL A 92 3.73 -39.95 -11.04
N LEU A 93 4.69 -40.33 -10.18
CA LEU A 93 5.78 -39.45 -9.76
C LEU A 93 6.66 -39.02 -10.95
N TRP A 94 7.05 -39.94 -11.83
CA TRP A 94 7.87 -39.62 -13.01
C TRP A 94 7.13 -38.72 -14.01
N VAL A 95 5.82 -38.92 -14.21
CA VAL A 95 5.01 -38.05 -15.07
C VAL A 95 4.92 -36.65 -14.48
N LEU A 96 4.73 -36.53 -13.16
CA LEU A 96 4.63 -35.24 -12.48
C LEU A 96 5.96 -34.48 -12.52
N ILE A 97 7.08 -35.17 -12.29
CA ILE A 97 8.43 -34.58 -12.38
C ILE A 97 8.71 -34.11 -13.82
N GLY A 98 8.41 -34.94 -14.83
CA GLY A 98 8.60 -34.57 -16.24
C GLY A 98 7.74 -33.37 -16.64
N ALA A 99 6.48 -33.33 -16.21
CA ALA A 99 5.57 -32.22 -16.46
C ALA A 99 6.05 -30.93 -15.77
N LEU A 100 6.49 -31.02 -14.51
CA LEU A 100 7.01 -29.88 -13.76
C LEU A 100 8.34 -29.39 -14.33
N SER A 101 9.25 -30.29 -14.69
CA SER A 101 10.51 -29.97 -15.34
C SER A 101 10.27 -29.31 -16.70
N GLY A 102 9.37 -29.85 -17.52
CA GLY A 102 8.98 -29.25 -18.79
C GLY A 102 8.34 -27.88 -18.62
N TYR A 103 7.51 -27.70 -17.60
CA TYR A 103 6.90 -26.41 -17.25
C TYR A 103 7.95 -25.38 -16.80
N VAL A 104 8.90 -25.77 -15.95
CA VAL A 104 10.00 -24.90 -15.50
C VAL A 104 10.91 -24.55 -16.66
N LEU A 105 11.29 -25.52 -17.49
CA LEU A 105 12.12 -25.28 -18.68
C LEU A 105 11.41 -24.37 -19.69
N TYR A 106 10.10 -24.56 -19.87
CA TYR A 106 9.26 -23.69 -20.68
C TYR A 106 9.16 -22.28 -20.09
N GLN A 107 8.98 -22.15 -18.77
CA GLN A 107 8.95 -20.85 -18.10
C GLN A 107 10.28 -20.13 -18.23
N LEU A 108 11.40 -20.86 -18.08
CA LEU A 108 12.74 -20.29 -18.17
C LEU A 108 13.08 -19.90 -19.61
N TRP A 109 12.73 -20.75 -20.59
CA TRP A 109 12.82 -20.41 -22.01
C TRP A 109 11.95 -19.21 -22.37
N ARG A 110 10.70 -19.18 -21.88
CA ARG A 110 9.78 -18.04 -22.06
C ARG A 110 10.34 -16.77 -21.43
N TYR A 111 10.94 -16.85 -20.25
CA TYR A 111 11.56 -15.72 -19.56
C TYR A 111 12.78 -15.20 -20.33
N VAL A 112 13.61 -16.11 -20.85
CA VAL A 112 14.77 -15.77 -21.69
C VAL A 112 14.31 -15.19 -23.04
N VAL A 113 13.27 -15.72 -23.68
CA VAL A 113 12.74 -15.21 -24.96
C VAL A 113 12.08 -13.84 -24.78
N LEU A 114 11.34 -13.61 -23.69
CA LEU A 114 10.80 -12.29 -23.37
C LEU A 114 11.91 -11.27 -23.09
N ARG A 115 12.98 -11.67 -22.40
CA ARG A 115 14.17 -10.83 -22.21
C ARG A 115 15.03 -10.67 -23.47
N ARG A 116 14.95 -11.64 -24.39
CA ARG A 116 15.64 -11.62 -25.69
C ARG A 116 14.82 -10.95 -26.78
N GLN A 117 13.65 -10.37 -26.48
CA GLN A 117 13.11 -9.39 -27.39
C GLN A 117 14.22 -8.35 -27.61
N PRO A 118 14.74 -8.18 -28.84
CA PRO A 118 15.58 -7.03 -29.12
C PRO A 118 14.74 -5.84 -28.68
N VAL A 119 15.36 -4.84 -28.04
CA VAL A 119 14.72 -3.59 -27.64
C VAL A 119 13.95 -3.07 -28.85
N ALA A 120 12.70 -3.50 -29.02
CA ALA A 120 11.83 -3.08 -30.10
C ALA A 120 11.69 -1.62 -29.82
N GLU A 121 12.26 -0.78 -30.70
CA GLU A 121 12.52 0.65 -30.50
C GLU A 121 11.60 1.16 -29.40
N VAL A 122 12.14 1.30 -28.17
CA VAL A 122 11.31 1.73 -27.04
C VAL A 122 10.66 2.99 -27.53
N PRO A 123 9.31 3.01 -27.71
CA PRO A 123 8.67 4.13 -28.35
C PRO A 123 9.11 5.34 -27.53
N PHE A 124 9.57 6.40 -28.21
CA PHE A 124 10.18 7.55 -27.55
C PHE A 124 9.36 8.05 -26.34
N GLN A 125 8.03 7.93 -26.44
CA GLN A 125 7.08 8.13 -25.34
C GLN A 125 7.36 7.27 -24.10
N ALA A 126 7.53 5.95 -24.22
CA ALA A 126 7.86 5.08 -23.08
C ALA A 126 9.24 5.40 -22.46
N ALA A 127 10.20 5.87 -23.27
CA ALA A 127 11.50 6.33 -22.76
C ALA A 127 11.37 7.66 -21.99
N LEU A 128 10.57 8.59 -22.50
CA LEU A 128 10.24 9.85 -21.81
C LEU A 128 9.50 9.59 -20.51
N ASP A 129 8.47 8.73 -20.54
CA ASP A 129 7.69 8.35 -19.36
C ASP A 129 8.61 7.74 -18.30
N ALA A 130 9.49 6.82 -18.68
CA ALA A 130 10.45 6.21 -17.77
C ALA A 130 11.39 7.25 -17.12
N THR A 131 11.81 8.27 -17.88
CA THR A 131 12.60 9.38 -17.33
C THR A 131 11.76 10.26 -16.40
N SER A 132 10.51 10.59 -16.75
CA SER A 132 9.60 11.37 -15.89
C SER A 132 9.35 10.66 -14.56
N LEU A 133 9.00 9.38 -14.61
CA LEU A 133 8.78 8.54 -13.44
C LEU A 133 10.03 8.45 -12.54
N ARG A 134 11.23 8.40 -13.13
CA ARG A 134 12.48 8.43 -12.37
C ARG A 134 12.66 9.76 -11.64
N HIS A 135 12.43 10.88 -12.32
CA HIS A 135 12.49 12.20 -11.70
C HIS A 135 11.47 12.35 -10.57
N GLU A 136 10.23 11.87 -10.75
CA GLU A 136 9.21 11.87 -9.70
C GLU A 136 9.59 11.00 -8.50
N ILE A 137 10.20 9.83 -8.73
CA ILE A 137 10.70 8.97 -7.66
C ILE A 137 11.82 9.67 -6.89
N ASP A 138 12.74 10.32 -7.59
CA ASP A 138 13.87 11.01 -6.96
C ASP A 138 13.39 12.25 -6.19
N SER A 139 12.43 13.02 -6.71
CA SER A 139 11.83 14.14 -5.97
C SER A 139 11.10 13.66 -4.71
N LEU A 140 10.34 12.56 -4.79
CA LEU A 140 9.66 11.99 -3.60
C LEU A 140 10.65 11.47 -2.55
N ARG A 141 11.82 10.97 -2.98
CA ARG A 141 12.88 10.54 -2.06
C ARG A 141 13.52 11.72 -1.35
N GLU A 142 13.74 12.83 -2.05
CA GLU A 142 14.22 14.07 -1.46
C GLU A 142 13.22 14.64 -0.44
N ASP A 143 11.93 14.67 -0.77
CA ASP A 143 10.87 15.08 0.15
C ASP A 143 10.84 14.21 1.42
N LEU A 144 10.93 12.89 1.27
CA LEU A 144 11.01 11.97 2.41
C LEU A 144 12.26 12.19 3.26
N ALA A 145 13.40 12.48 2.63
CA ALA A 145 14.63 12.81 3.35
C ALA A 145 14.46 14.10 4.16
N HIS A 146 13.84 15.13 3.57
CA HIS A 146 13.57 16.40 4.23
C HIS A 146 12.57 16.26 5.39
N GLN A 147 11.52 15.46 5.22
CA GLN A 147 10.57 15.17 6.29
C GLN A 147 11.23 14.43 7.45
N ARG A 148 12.08 13.44 7.16
CA ARG A 148 12.83 12.70 8.18
C ARG A 148 13.77 13.61 8.96
N SER A 149 14.50 14.52 8.30
CA SER A 149 15.36 15.48 9.01
C SER A 149 14.54 16.43 9.88
N THR A 150 13.36 16.85 9.41
CA THR A 150 12.48 17.72 10.20
C THR A 150 11.93 16.99 11.42
N LEU A 151 11.55 15.72 11.29
CA LEU A 151 11.13 14.90 12.42
C LEU A 151 12.24 14.71 13.45
N VAL A 152 13.47 14.47 13.00
CA VAL A 152 14.63 14.35 13.90
C VAL A 152 14.87 15.67 14.64
N ALA A 153 14.86 16.80 13.94
CA ALA A 153 15.01 18.12 14.56
C ALA A 153 13.90 18.41 15.58
N LEU A 154 12.65 18.09 15.25
CA LEU A 154 11.53 18.23 16.17
C LEU A 154 11.67 17.31 17.39
N SER A 155 12.08 16.06 17.21
CA SER A 155 12.32 15.15 18.33
C SER A 155 13.41 15.68 19.28
N GLN A 156 14.50 16.23 18.73
CA GLN A 156 15.56 16.86 19.52
C GLN A 156 15.01 18.05 20.32
N THR A 157 14.23 18.94 19.68
CA THR A 157 13.62 20.06 20.41
C THR A 157 12.65 19.60 21.51
N LEU A 158 11.95 18.49 21.32
CA LEU A 158 11.08 17.92 22.35
C LEU A 158 11.89 17.35 23.52
N ASP A 159 13.01 16.68 23.23
CA ASP A 159 13.91 16.15 24.25
C ASP A 159 14.55 17.31 25.06
N ASP A 160 15.03 18.35 24.38
CA ASP A 160 15.59 19.55 25.02
C ASP A 160 14.56 20.27 25.92
N LEU A 161 13.31 20.38 25.45
CA LEU A 161 12.22 20.96 26.24
C LEU A 161 11.84 20.07 27.42
N LYS A 162 11.86 18.75 27.23
CA LYS A 162 11.59 17.80 28.31
C LYS A 162 12.65 17.90 29.40
N GLU A 163 13.93 17.98 29.04
CA GLU A 163 15.02 18.18 30.00
C GLU A 163 14.89 19.52 30.74
N GLN A 164 14.51 20.59 30.04
CA GLN A 164 14.21 21.87 30.68
C GLN A 164 13.06 21.77 31.69
N VAL A 165 11.94 21.13 31.33
CA VAL A 165 10.81 20.91 32.25
C VAL A 165 11.23 20.07 33.44
N GLU A 166 12.02 19.02 33.23
CA GLU A 166 12.53 18.17 34.29
C GLU A 166 13.42 18.96 35.25
N SER A 167 14.36 19.76 34.73
CA SER A 167 15.22 20.62 35.56
C SER A 167 14.42 21.64 36.39
N VAL A 168 13.37 22.23 35.82
CA VAL A 168 12.47 23.15 36.54
C VAL A 168 11.65 22.41 37.59
N SER A 169 11.14 21.21 37.27
CA SER A 169 10.37 20.40 38.21
C SER A 169 11.20 19.97 39.42
N VAL A 170 12.47 19.59 39.19
CA VAL A 170 13.43 19.26 40.25
C VAL A 170 13.74 20.50 41.09
N ALA A 171 13.97 21.66 40.46
CA ALA A 171 14.22 22.92 41.18
C ALA A 171 13.02 23.36 42.03
N GLN A 172 11.79 23.06 41.60
CA GLN A 172 10.55 23.34 42.33
C GLN A 172 10.16 22.22 43.32
N GLY A 173 10.93 21.12 43.38
CA GLY A 173 10.64 19.98 44.25
C GLY A 173 9.35 19.23 43.90
N ILE A 174 8.85 19.36 42.67
CA ILE A 174 7.64 18.69 42.21
C ILE A 174 8.01 17.26 41.81
N SER A 175 7.48 16.26 42.53
CA SER A 175 7.68 14.86 42.14
C SER A 175 7.07 14.57 40.76
N PRO A 176 7.74 13.79 39.89
CA PRO A 176 7.19 13.36 38.60
C PRO A 176 5.88 12.58 38.74
N GLU A 177 5.69 11.80 39.82
CA GLU A 177 4.45 11.06 40.06
C GLU A 177 3.26 12.00 40.25
N TYR A 178 3.49 13.13 40.93
CA TYR A 178 2.48 14.15 41.17
C TYR A 178 2.06 14.88 39.89
N ASN A 179 3.02 15.17 39.01
CA ASN A 179 2.73 15.80 37.71
C ASN A 179 1.92 14.84 36.81
N GLU A 180 2.22 13.55 36.81
CA GLU A 180 1.43 12.56 36.09
C GLU A 180 -0.02 12.47 36.62
N ALA A 181 -0.20 12.49 37.94
CA ALA A 181 -1.51 12.50 38.57
C ALA A 181 -2.32 13.76 38.17
N LEU A 182 -1.68 14.94 38.14
CA LEU A 182 -2.31 16.18 37.69
C LEU A 182 -2.75 16.13 36.22
N VAL A 183 -1.93 15.55 35.34
CA VAL A 183 -2.30 15.36 33.93
C VAL A 183 -3.49 14.40 33.80
N CYS A 184 -3.54 13.33 34.60
CA CYS A 184 -4.67 12.41 34.62
C CYS A 184 -5.96 13.07 35.11
N ALA A 185 -5.87 13.87 36.18
CA ALA A 185 -6.99 14.65 36.69
C ALA A 185 -7.51 15.67 35.66
N ARG A 186 -6.62 16.38 34.95
CA ARG A 186 -6.99 17.33 33.87
C ARG A 186 -7.66 16.64 32.67
N ARG A 187 -7.35 15.36 32.43
CA ARG A 187 -8.02 14.53 31.41
C ARG A 187 -9.37 13.99 31.87
N GLY A 188 -9.78 14.26 33.12
CA GLY A 188 -11.04 13.83 33.69
C GLY A 188 -11.06 12.36 34.13
N LEU A 189 -9.90 11.76 34.44
CA LEU A 189 -9.87 10.42 35.03
C LEU A 189 -10.50 10.43 36.44
N GLY A 190 -11.18 9.33 36.79
CA GLY A 190 -11.73 9.12 38.14
C GLY A 190 -10.64 8.97 39.19
N VAL A 191 -10.98 9.29 40.44
CA VAL A 191 -10.03 9.34 41.57
C VAL A 191 -9.35 7.98 41.80
N GLU A 192 -10.13 6.90 41.75
CA GLU A 192 -9.65 5.53 41.92
C GLU A 192 -8.69 5.11 40.80
N ALA A 193 -9.00 5.51 39.56
CA ALA A 193 -8.16 5.23 38.41
C ALA A 193 -6.84 6.02 38.43
N ILE A 194 -6.84 7.24 39.01
CA ILE A 194 -5.61 8.03 39.20
C ILE A 194 -4.74 7.39 40.29
N ALA A 195 -5.34 7.01 41.42
CA ALA A 195 -4.63 6.36 42.52
C ALA A 195 -3.93 5.07 42.08
N GLU A 196 -4.64 4.20 41.35
CA GLU A 196 -4.08 2.95 40.83
C GLU A 196 -2.98 3.19 39.79
N ARG A 197 -3.17 4.15 38.88
CA ARG A 197 -2.25 4.40 37.77
C ARG A 197 -0.95 5.08 38.20
N CYS A 198 -1.04 6.01 39.14
CA CYS A 198 0.11 6.78 39.63
C CYS A 198 0.72 6.19 40.92
N GLY A 199 0.12 5.14 41.50
CA GLY A 199 0.62 4.49 42.72
C GLY A 199 0.48 5.34 43.99
N ILE A 200 -0.48 6.28 44.00
CA ILE A 200 -0.74 7.20 45.12
C ILE A 200 -1.96 6.80 45.92
N SER A 201 -2.13 7.36 47.12
CA SER A 201 -3.32 7.06 47.94
C SER A 201 -4.59 7.68 47.32
N VAL A 202 -5.75 7.08 47.60
CA VAL A 202 -7.06 7.60 47.12
C VAL A 202 -7.30 9.03 47.62
N ALA A 203 -6.91 9.34 48.86
CA ALA A 203 -7.01 10.68 49.43
C ALA A 203 -6.12 11.70 48.70
N GLU A 204 -4.92 11.28 48.29
CA GLU A 204 -4.00 12.11 47.52
C GLU A 204 -4.50 12.33 46.08
N ALA A 205 -5.09 11.31 45.46
CA ALA A 205 -5.75 11.45 44.16
C ALA A 205 -6.96 12.40 44.21
N GLU A 206 -7.74 12.38 45.30
CA GLU A 206 -8.87 13.30 45.51
C GLU A 206 -8.39 14.75 45.65
N LEU A 207 -7.30 14.96 46.39
CA LEU A 207 -6.64 16.26 46.50
C LEU A 207 -6.18 16.75 45.12
N VAL A 208 -5.48 15.91 44.34
CA VAL A 208 -5.01 16.25 42.99
C VAL A 208 -6.16 16.61 42.06
N ARG A 209 -7.28 15.89 42.13
CA ARG A 209 -8.49 16.20 41.37
C ARG A 209 -9.06 17.56 41.75
N SER A 210 -9.24 17.84 43.04
CA SER A 210 -9.75 19.14 43.50
C SER A 210 -8.83 20.30 43.09
N LEU A 211 -7.51 20.07 43.07
CA LEU A 211 -6.53 21.05 42.63
C LEU A 211 -6.61 21.27 41.11
N ALA A 212 -6.78 20.20 40.33
CA ALA A 212 -6.92 20.28 38.88
C ALA A 212 -8.22 20.99 38.46
N GLU A 213 -9.32 20.78 39.19
CA GLU A 213 -10.59 21.49 38.98
C GLU A 213 -10.41 22.99 39.25
N ARG A 214 -9.76 23.37 40.37
CA ARG A 214 -9.45 24.79 40.69
C ARG A 214 -8.51 25.47 39.68
N GLN A 215 -7.58 24.74 39.07
CA GLN A 215 -6.67 25.27 38.06
C GLN A 215 -7.25 25.26 36.64
N GLY A 216 -8.30 24.45 36.41
CA GLY A 216 -8.97 24.29 35.14
C GLY A 216 -10.15 25.25 34.95
N GLU A 217 -10.65 25.87 36.02
CA GLU A 217 -11.57 27.00 35.98
C GLU A 217 -10.81 28.20 35.37
N PRO A 218 -11.08 28.61 34.12
CA PRO A 218 -10.50 29.83 33.59
C PRO A 218 -11.07 31.00 34.39
N ASP A 219 -10.22 31.96 34.75
CA ASP A 219 -10.60 33.26 35.33
C ASP A 219 -11.57 34.01 34.39
N ASP A 220 -12.85 33.64 34.38
CA ASP A 220 -13.92 34.31 33.62
C ASP A 220 -14.54 35.47 34.43
N GLU A 221 -13.73 36.07 35.33
CA GLU A 221 -14.12 37.16 36.23
C GLU A 221 -13.47 38.50 35.84
N SER A 222 -13.35 38.75 34.53
CA SER A 222 -13.06 40.07 33.95
C SER A 222 -14.19 40.55 33.02
N ARG A 223 -15.41 40.65 33.55
CA ARG A 223 -16.47 41.50 32.97
C ARG A 223 -17.57 41.88 33.96
N GLY A 224 -17.22 42.71 34.94
CA GLY A 224 -18.13 43.66 35.57
C GLY A 224 -17.93 45.04 34.95
#